data_AF-A0A1H1Y3K3-F1
#
_entry.id   AF-A0A1H1Y3K3-F1
#
_cell.length_a   1.000
_cell.length_b   1.000
_cell.length_c   1.000
_cell.angle_alpha   90.00
_cell.angle_beta   90.00
_cell.angle_gamma   90.00
#
_symmetry.space_group_name_H-M   'P 1'
#
loop_
_entity.id
_entity.type
_entity.pdbx_description
1 polymer ?
#
loop_
_entity_poly.entity_id
_entity_poly.type
_entity_poly.pdbx_seq_one_letter_code
_entity_poly.pdbx_strand_id
1 'polypeptide(L)'
;MSHCTKFEFSYVNEEAIAKAFGKMGLRPTTGLVSVFSSDFSKKVLSKIGYMGNQQFRAIYSQTAGGFSLFVCQIEEGSYKLLIERETISAGDEAVMTDLALRFQKAYISVAIDETIKRIGASGVPARVNEALQGFEIEFGPHYEYSIHVTFSGDEITEEVHGVKGDICTKLTEELEALLSSPAAELVTEWKPAYTVVHEEQTLQILSANF
;
A
#
# COMPACT_ATOMS: atom_id res chain seq x y z
N MET A 1 -7.06 -12.38 19.92
CA MET A 1 -6.80 -10.98 20.27
C MET A 1 -6.67 -10.26 18.95
N SER A 2 -7.44 -9.21 18.76
CA SER A 2 -7.40 -8.39 17.55
C SER A 2 -6.51 -7.18 17.82
N HIS A 3 -5.85 -6.63 16.81
CA HIS A 3 -5.15 -5.35 16.93
C HIS A 3 -5.49 -4.45 15.74
N CYS A 4 -5.31 -3.16 15.95
CA CYS A 4 -5.40 -2.12 14.93
C CYS A 4 -4.08 -1.35 14.98
N THR A 5 -3.31 -1.33 13.88
CA THR A 5 -2.10 -0.50 13.75
C THR A 5 -2.36 0.62 12.76
N LYS A 6 -1.96 1.84 13.13
CA LYS A 6 -1.98 3.01 12.24
C LYS A 6 -0.57 3.54 12.02
N PHE A 7 -0.26 3.92 10.78
CA PHE A 7 1.05 4.42 10.40
C PHE A 7 1.03 5.30 9.14
N GLU A 8 2.07 6.12 9.00
CA GLU A 8 2.29 6.96 7.82
C GLU A 8 2.84 6.11 6.66
N PHE A 9 2.21 6.26 5.49
CA PHE A 9 2.55 5.56 4.27
C PHE A 9 3.85 6.09 3.65
N SER A 10 4.69 5.18 3.18
CA SER A 10 5.86 5.51 2.39
C SER A 10 6.17 4.43 1.35
N TYR A 11 6.67 4.84 0.20
CA TYR A 11 7.26 3.91 -0.76
C TYR A 11 8.69 3.61 -0.32
N VAL A 12 9.01 2.35 -0.04
CA VAL A 12 10.31 1.97 0.56
C VAL A 12 11.05 0.89 -0.22
N ASN A 13 10.35 0.15 -1.09
CA ASN A 13 10.89 -1.03 -1.78
C ASN A 13 10.85 -0.89 -3.32
N GLU A 14 12.02 -0.92 -3.97
CA GLU A 14 12.18 -0.78 -5.43
C GLU A 14 11.48 -1.89 -6.23
N GLU A 15 11.54 -3.13 -5.75
CA GLU A 15 10.92 -4.27 -6.44
C GLU A 15 9.40 -4.13 -6.41
N ALA A 16 8.84 -3.74 -5.27
CA ALA A 16 7.42 -3.46 -5.13
C ALA A 16 6.98 -2.27 -6.00
N ILE A 17 7.80 -1.22 -6.09
CA ILE A 17 7.57 -0.07 -7.00
C ILE A 17 7.50 -0.56 -8.45
N ALA A 18 8.46 -1.39 -8.89
CA ALA A 18 8.47 -1.91 -10.25
C ALA A 18 7.25 -2.82 -10.54
N LYS A 19 6.86 -3.66 -9.58
CA LYS A 19 5.64 -4.48 -9.68
C LYS A 19 4.37 -3.62 -9.71
N ALA A 20 4.32 -2.50 -8.98
CA ALA A 20 3.19 -1.56 -8.98
C ALA A 20 2.98 -0.92 -10.37
N PHE A 21 4.07 -0.51 -11.03
CA PHE A 21 4.01 -0.11 -12.44
C PHE A 21 3.42 -1.22 -13.33
N GLY A 22 3.85 -2.47 -13.13
CA GLY A 22 3.31 -3.64 -13.83
C GLY A 22 1.80 -3.82 -13.62
N LYS A 23 1.29 -3.67 -12.39
CA LYS A 23 -0.15 -3.70 -12.08
C LYS A 23 -0.94 -2.59 -12.76
N MET A 24 -0.31 -1.44 -13.02
CA MET A 24 -0.90 -0.37 -13.83
C MET A 24 -0.82 -0.63 -15.35
N GLY A 25 -0.26 -1.75 -15.78
CA GLY A 25 -0.02 -2.06 -17.20
C GLY A 25 1.14 -1.27 -17.82
N LEU A 26 2.00 -0.68 -17.00
CA LEU A 26 3.16 0.10 -17.41
C LEU A 26 4.42 -0.75 -17.37
N ARG A 27 5.39 -0.42 -18.24
CA ARG A 27 6.71 -1.07 -18.24
C ARG A 27 7.73 -0.11 -17.62
N PRO A 28 8.15 -0.34 -16.36
CA PRO A 28 9.09 0.55 -15.70
C PRO A 28 10.50 0.37 -16.27
N THR A 29 11.26 1.45 -16.25
CA THR A 29 12.72 1.46 -16.48
C THR A 29 13.38 2.14 -15.29
N THR A 30 14.56 1.66 -14.90
CA THR A 30 15.35 2.28 -13.84
C THR A 30 16.46 3.11 -14.46
N GLY A 31 16.65 4.34 -13.97
CA GLY A 31 17.69 5.22 -14.48
C GLY A 31 17.95 6.42 -13.59
N LEU A 32 18.88 7.25 -14.02
CA LEU A 32 19.19 8.51 -13.38
C LEU A 32 18.36 9.61 -14.06
N VAL A 33 17.58 10.36 -13.27
CA VAL A 33 16.76 11.46 -13.75
C VAL A 33 17.29 12.77 -13.22
N SER A 34 17.23 13.81 -14.05
CA SER A 34 17.74 15.14 -13.72
C SER A 34 16.59 16.13 -13.58
N VAL A 35 16.66 16.98 -12.55
CA VAL A 35 15.78 18.13 -12.40
C VAL A 35 16.42 19.36 -13.02
N PHE A 36 15.68 20.03 -13.89
CA PHE A 36 16.12 21.25 -14.56
C PHE A 36 15.27 22.44 -14.10
N SER A 37 15.90 23.58 -13.85
CA SER A 37 15.21 24.82 -13.44
C SER A 37 14.45 25.51 -14.57
N SER A 38 14.71 25.15 -15.83
CA SER A 38 14.04 25.76 -16.98
C SER A 38 14.09 24.85 -18.20
N ASP A 39 13.18 25.12 -19.13
CA ASP A 39 13.16 24.50 -20.46
C ASP A 39 14.45 24.77 -21.24
N PHE A 40 15.03 25.96 -21.09
CA PHE A 40 16.33 26.27 -21.70
C PHE A 40 17.42 25.35 -21.16
N SER A 41 17.47 25.15 -19.84
CA SER A 41 18.41 24.22 -19.21
C SER A 41 18.19 22.78 -19.68
N LYS A 42 16.93 22.33 -19.76
CA LYS A 42 16.56 20.96 -20.15
C LYS A 42 16.78 20.68 -21.63
N LYS A 43 16.43 21.61 -22.53
CA LYS A 43 16.40 21.39 -23.99
C LYS A 43 17.64 21.89 -24.73
N VAL A 44 18.36 22.87 -24.16
CA VAL A 44 19.55 23.48 -24.76
C VAL A 44 20.82 23.10 -23.99
N LEU A 45 20.90 23.44 -22.70
CA LEU A 45 22.14 23.24 -21.93
C LEU A 45 22.48 21.76 -21.74
N SER A 46 21.49 20.88 -21.64
CA SER A 46 21.71 19.43 -21.55
C SER A 46 22.50 18.87 -22.73
N LYS A 47 22.30 19.43 -23.94
CA LYS A 47 23.00 18.99 -25.16
C LYS A 47 24.49 19.31 -25.14
N ILE A 48 24.92 20.25 -24.30
CA ILE A 48 26.33 20.61 -24.09
C ILE A 48 26.87 20.06 -22.76
N GLY A 49 26.16 19.13 -22.13
CA GLY A 49 26.63 18.39 -20.96
C GLY A 49 26.16 18.94 -19.60
N TYR A 50 25.28 19.95 -19.56
CA TYR A 50 24.70 20.41 -18.29
C TYR A 50 23.70 19.38 -17.74
N MET A 51 23.94 18.90 -16.52
CA MET A 51 23.22 17.76 -15.95
C MET A 51 22.01 18.12 -15.07
N GLY A 52 21.61 19.40 -15.06
CA GLY A 52 20.55 19.90 -14.18
C GLY A 52 21.09 20.31 -12.81
N ASN A 53 20.16 20.68 -11.93
CA ASN A 53 20.49 21.12 -10.57
C ASN A 53 20.60 19.95 -9.59
N GLN A 54 19.85 18.88 -9.85
CA GLN A 54 19.76 17.71 -8.99
C GLN A 54 19.57 16.47 -9.85
N GLN A 55 20.07 15.35 -9.35
CA GLN A 55 19.97 14.05 -9.98
C GLN A 55 19.49 13.03 -8.96
N PHE A 56 18.55 12.20 -9.37
CA PHE A 56 17.97 11.17 -8.53
C PHE A 56 17.99 9.85 -9.27
N ARG A 57 18.17 8.75 -8.55
CA ARG A 57 17.82 7.44 -9.07
C ARG A 57 16.29 7.33 -9.06
N ALA A 58 15.71 6.90 -10.17
CA ALA A 58 14.27 6.77 -10.30
C ALA A 58 13.88 5.50 -11.05
N ILE A 59 12.74 4.94 -10.65
CA ILE A 59 11.98 3.97 -11.43
C ILE A 59 10.87 4.75 -12.12
N TYR A 60 10.84 4.72 -13.45
CA TYR A 60 9.94 5.57 -14.20
C TYR A 60 9.29 4.86 -15.38
N SER A 61 8.12 5.36 -15.77
CA SER A 61 7.40 4.92 -16.96
C SER A 61 6.50 6.03 -17.46
N GLN A 62 5.99 5.89 -18.67
CA GLN A 62 5.07 6.85 -19.28
C GLN A 62 3.75 6.17 -19.62
N THR A 63 2.65 6.85 -19.29
CA THR A 63 1.31 6.42 -19.69
C THR A 63 1.07 6.75 -21.17
N ALA A 64 0.11 6.05 -21.79
CA ALA A 64 -0.33 6.37 -23.16
C ALA A 64 -0.90 7.80 -23.29
N GLY A 65 -1.34 8.43 -22.18
CA GLY A 65 -1.82 9.80 -22.13
C GLY A 65 -0.71 10.87 -22.09
N GLY A 66 0.56 10.45 -22.13
CA GLY A 66 1.72 11.35 -22.13
C GLY A 66 2.17 11.82 -20.74
N PHE A 67 1.55 11.31 -19.66
CA PHE A 67 2.03 11.54 -18.29
C PHE A 67 3.20 10.60 -17.99
N SER A 68 4.32 11.18 -17.54
CA SER A 68 5.48 10.46 -17.06
C SER A 68 5.41 10.37 -15.54
N LEU A 69 5.55 9.17 -15.01
CA LEU A 69 5.57 8.89 -13.58
C LEU A 69 7.00 8.52 -13.21
N PHE A 70 7.52 9.16 -12.16
CA PHE A 70 8.86 8.94 -11.62
C PHE A 70 8.74 8.63 -10.14
N VAL A 71 9.21 7.47 -9.70
CA VAL A 71 9.36 7.17 -8.29
C VAL A 71 10.83 7.35 -7.95
N CYS A 72 11.13 8.50 -7.34
CA CYS A 72 12.49 8.98 -7.09
C CYS A 72 12.91 8.68 -5.66
N GLN A 73 14.13 8.19 -5.48
CA GLN A 73 14.75 8.12 -4.16
C GLN A 73 15.24 9.51 -3.77
N ILE A 74 14.50 10.20 -2.89
CA ILE A 74 14.83 11.55 -2.43
C ILE A 74 15.59 11.50 -1.10
N GLU A 75 15.29 10.50 -0.28
CA GLU A 75 15.92 10.23 1.01
C GLU A 75 16.35 8.76 1.06
N GLU A 76 17.32 8.43 1.92
CA GLU A 76 17.77 7.05 2.06
C GLU A 76 16.60 6.18 2.57
N GLY A 77 16.28 5.11 1.84
CA GLY A 77 15.17 4.22 2.17
C GLY A 77 13.75 4.77 1.92
N SER A 78 13.59 5.96 1.33
CA SER A 78 12.26 6.57 1.06
C SER A 78 12.17 7.12 -0.35
N TYR A 79 11.07 6.77 -1.03
CA TYR A 79 10.79 7.18 -2.40
C TYR A 79 9.57 8.08 -2.47
N LYS A 80 9.57 9.02 -3.42
CA LYS A 80 8.39 9.86 -3.73
C LYS A 80 7.99 9.70 -5.18
N LEU A 81 6.68 9.59 -5.39
CA LEU A 81 6.08 9.64 -6.72
C LEU A 81 5.98 11.09 -7.19
N LEU A 82 6.54 11.36 -8.36
CA LEU A 82 6.41 12.60 -9.12
C LEU A 82 5.72 12.29 -10.44
N ILE A 83 4.78 13.14 -10.84
CA ILE A 83 4.06 13.00 -12.11
C ILE A 83 4.27 14.27 -12.91
N GLU A 84 4.77 14.13 -14.13
CA GLU A 84 4.98 15.25 -15.04
C GLU A 84 4.25 15.01 -16.37
N ARG A 85 3.84 16.10 -17.02
CA ARG A 85 3.42 16.11 -18.41
C ARG A 85 4.14 17.26 -19.11
N GLU A 86 4.61 17.03 -20.33
CA GLU A 86 5.39 18.04 -21.07
C GLU A 86 4.60 19.33 -21.31
N THR A 87 3.29 19.22 -21.53
CA THR A 87 2.40 20.37 -21.72
C THR A 87 1.22 20.25 -20.79
N ILE A 88 1.10 21.21 -19.87
CA ILE A 88 0.00 21.26 -18.91
C ILE A 88 -1.26 21.75 -19.61
N SER A 89 -2.34 21.01 -19.41
CA SER A 89 -3.68 21.29 -19.91
C SER A 89 -4.70 21.38 -18.77
N ALA A 90 -5.85 22.03 -19.04
CA ALA A 90 -6.93 22.10 -18.07
C ALA A 90 -7.44 20.67 -17.76
N GLY A 91 -7.47 20.31 -16.47
CA GLY A 91 -7.86 18.97 -16.01
C GLY A 91 -6.70 18.01 -15.75
N ASP A 92 -5.46 18.37 -16.09
CA ASP A 92 -4.30 17.52 -15.80
C ASP A 92 -4.13 17.25 -14.32
N GLU A 93 -4.45 18.21 -13.45
CA GLU A 93 -4.37 18.04 -12.00
C GLU A 93 -5.25 16.88 -11.53
N ALA A 94 -6.50 16.80 -11.98
CA ALA A 94 -7.40 15.70 -11.64
C ALA A 94 -6.88 14.34 -12.14
N VAL A 95 -6.28 14.32 -13.34
CA VAL A 95 -5.69 13.10 -13.90
C VAL A 95 -4.43 12.70 -13.12
N MET A 96 -3.60 13.66 -12.71
CA MET A 96 -2.42 13.41 -11.88
C MET A 96 -2.82 12.86 -10.51
N THR A 97 -3.86 13.41 -9.88
CA THR A 97 -4.40 12.88 -8.61
C THR A 97 -4.94 11.46 -8.77
N ASP A 98 -5.69 11.16 -9.83
CA ASP A 98 -6.17 9.80 -10.13
C ASP A 98 -4.99 8.83 -10.35
N LEU A 99 -3.98 9.24 -11.13
CA LEU A 99 -2.79 8.42 -11.38
C LEU A 99 -2.00 8.16 -10.09
N ALA A 100 -1.87 9.16 -9.22
CA ALA A 100 -1.20 9.01 -7.94
C ALA A 100 -1.94 8.00 -7.03
N LEU A 101 -3.26 8.13 -6.93
CA LEU A 101 -4.10 7.21 -6.15
C LEU A 101 -4.03 5.78 -6.71
N ARG A 102 -4.10 5.63 -8.03
CA ARG A 102 -3.98 4.33 -8.69
C ARG A 102 -2.62 3.68 -8.49
N PHE A 103 -1.55 4.48 -8.51
CA PHE A 103 -0.20 4.00 -8.24
C PHE A 103 -0.05 3.55 -6.78
N GLN A 104 -0.54 4.35 -5.83
CA GLN A 104 -0.56 4.01 -4.41
C GLN A 104 -1.32 2.69 -4.17
N LYS A 105 -2.54 2.57 -4.73
CA LYS A 105 -3.34 1.35 -4.64
C LYS A 105 -2.63 0.14 -5.26
N ALA A 106 -1.98 0.33 -6.41
CA ALA A 106 -1.20 -0.72 -7.05
C ALA A 106 -0.01 -1.17 -6.17
N TYR A 107 0.67 -0.23 -5.51
CA TYR A 107 1.77 -0.53 -4.59
C TYR A 107 1.29 -1.30 -3.36
N ILE A 108 0.21 -0.84 -2.72
CA ILE A 108 -0.41 -1.53 -1.57
C ILE A 108 -0.84 -2.95 -1.98
N SER A 109 -1.43 -3.09 -3.17
CA SER A 109 -1.81 -4.40 -3.70
C SER A 109 -0.61 -5.34 -3.90
N VAL A 110 0.59 -4.83 -4.21
CA VAL A 110 1.80 -5.66 -4.27
C VAL A 110 2.19 -6.15 -2.88
N ALA A 111 2.18 -5.26 -1.87
CA ALA A 111 2.49 -5.66 -0.50
C ALA A 111 1.54 -6.78 -0.02
N ILE A 112 0.25 -6.63 -0.34
CA ILE A 112 -0.78 -7.62 -0.02
C ILE A 112 -0.57 -8.95 -0.76
N ASP A 113 -0.21 -8.93 -2.04
CA ASP A 113 0.11 -10.15 -2.79
C ASP A 113 1.28 -10.91 -2.15
N GLU A 114 2.28 -10.18 -1.65
CA GLU A 114 3.43 -10.75 -0.94
C GLU A 114 2.99 -11.38 0.40
N THR A 115 2.12 -10.72 1.16
CA THR A 115 1.50 -11.27 2.37
C THR A 115 0.72 -12.56 2.08
N ILE A 116 -0.16 -12.57 1.06
CA ILE A 116 -0.93 -13.76 0.68
C ILE A 116 0.00 -14.92 0.29
N LYS A 117 1.03 -14.63 -0.51
CA LYS A 117 1.98 -15.65 -0.97
C LYS A 117 2.67 -16.32 0.23
N ARG A 118 2.99 -15.58 1.28
CA ARG A 118 3.58 -16.11 2.52
C ARG A 118 2.61 -16.93 3.35
N ILE A 119 1.36 -16.47 3.49
CA ILE A 119 0.30 -17.25 4.14
C ILE A 119 0.11 -18.59 3.41
N GLY A 120 0.04 -18.55 2.07
CA GLY A 120 -0.05 -19.73 1.22
C GLY A 120 1.16 -20.66 1.32
N ALA A 121 2.38 -20.11 1.44
CA ALA A 121 3.59 -20.90 1.65
C ALA A 121 3.59 -21.66 2.99
N SER A 122 2.80 -21.20 3.95
CA SER A 122 2.58 -21.88 5.24
C SER A 122 1.49 -22.95 5.17
N GLY A 123 0.91 -23.21 3.99
CA GLY A 123 -0.16 -24.18 3.77
C GLY A 123 -1.55 -23.69 4.21
N VAL A 124 -1.68 -22.42 4.57
CA VAL A 124 -2.94 -21.81 5.00
C VAL A 124 -3.63 -21.19 3.77
N PRO A 125 -4.88 -21.54 3.47
CA PRO A 125 -5.60 -20.90 2.37
C PRO A 125 -5.88 -19.42 2.73
N ALA A 126 -5.73 -18.55 1.72
CA ALA A 126 -5.96 -17.12 1.83
C ALA A 126 -6.60 -16.59 0.55
N ARG A 127 -7.41 -15.54 0.67
CA ARG A 127 -8.03 -14.81 -0.44
C ARG A 127 -8.05 -13.32 -0.15
N VAL A 128 -8.17 -12.51 -1.20
CA VAL A 128 -8.29 -11.05 -1.09
C VAL A 128 -9.57 -10.56 -1.73
N ASN A 129 -10.25 -9.68 -1.00
CA ASN A 129 -11.33 -8.87 -1.51
C ASN A 129 -10.83 -7.42 -1.63
N GLU A 130 -10.88 -6.86 -2.83
CA GLU A 130 -10.51 -5.47 -3.08
C GLU A 130 -11.73 -4.55 -2.91
N ALA A 131 -11.61 -3.53 -2.06
CA ALA A 131 -12.58 -2.48 -1.89
C ALA A 131 -12.09 -1.16 -2.52
N LEU A 132 -12.93 -0.13 -2.51
CA LEU A 132 -12.58 1.17 -3.11
C LEU A 132 -11.39 1.83 -2.40
N GLN A 133 -11.33 1.76 -1.07
CA GLN A 133 -10.33 2.40 -0.21
C GLN A 133 -9.59 1.41 0.69
N GLY A 134 -9.48 0.16 0.24
CA GLY A 134 -8.84 -0.85 1.05
C GLY A 134 -8.89 -2.24 0.46
N PHE A 135 -8.39 -3.16 1.26
CA PHE A 135 -8.31 -4.57 0.94
C PHE A 135 -8.64 -5.37 2.20
N GLU A 136 -9.29 -6.49 2.01
CA GLU A 136 -9.58 -7.45 3.04
C GLU A 136 -8.88 -8.77 2.67
N ILE A 137 -7.96 -9.22 3.52
CA ILE A 137 -7.26 -10.49 3.37
C ILE A 137 -7.93 -11.47 4.31
N GLU A 138 -8.67 -12.45 3.79
CA GLU A 138 -9.26 -13.52 4.59
C GLU A 138 -8.39 -14.77 4.51
N PHE A 139 -8.14 -15.43 5.64
CA PHE A 139 -7.28 -16.61 5.71
C PHE A 139 -7.66 -17.57 6.84
N GLY A 140 -7.15 -18.78 6.78
CA GLY A 140 -7.50 -19.87 7.70
C GLY A 140 -8.27 -20.99 7.00
N PRO A 141 -8.30 -22.22 7.54
CA PRO A 141 -8.98 -23.37 6.95
C PRO A 141 -10.42 -23.11 6.47
N HIS A 142 -11.12 -22.17 7.12
CA HIS A 142 -12.49 -21.77 6.81
C HIS A 142 -12.61 -20.26 6.54
N TYR A 143 -11.49 -19.56 6.27
CA TYR A 143 -11.44 -18.10 6.11
C TYR A 143 -11.95 -17.34 7.34
N GLU A 144 -11.65 -17.86 8.52
CA GLU A 144 -12.15 -17.33 9.80
C GLU A 144 -11.34 -16.16 10.36
N TYR A 145 -10.18 -15.86 9.76
CA TYR A 145 -9.31 -14.73 10.13
C TYR A 145 -9.32 -13.70 9.01
N SER A 146 -9.23 -12.42 9.37
CA SER A 146 -9.11 -11.36 8.37
C SER A 146 -8.11 -10.26 8.77
N ILE A 147 -7.49 -9.63 7.76
CA ILE A 147 -6.71 -8.39 7.88
C ILE A 147 -7.36 -7.35 6.99
N HIS A 148 -7.79 -6.24 7.56
CA HIS A 148 -8.41 -5.14 6.83
C HIS A 148 -7.36 -4.03 6.70
N VAL A 149 -6.94 -3.76 5.47
CA VAL A 149 -6.00 -2.68 5.15
C VAL A 149 -6.79 -1.57 4.51
N THR A 150 -6.88 -0.42 5.16
CA THR A 150 -7.54 0.78 4.65
C THR A 150 -6.53 1.90 4.53
N PHE A 151 -6.70 2.75 3.51
CA PHE A 151 -5.78 3.86 3.26
C PHE A 151 -6.56 5.14 2.93
N SER A 152 -6.13 6.25 3.51
CA SER A 152 -6.74 7.57 3.34
C SER A 152 -5.64 8.62 3.24
N GLY A 153 -5.35 9.07 2.02
CA GLY A 153 -4.21 9.95 1.77
C GLY A 153 -2.90 9.24 2.11
N ASP A 154 -2.11 9.81 3.01
CA ASP A 154 -0.83 9.25 3.44
C ASP A 154 -0.94 8.42 4.74
N GLU A 155 -2.14 8.14 5.24
CA GLU A 155 -2.35 7.27 6.41
C GLU A 155 -2.84 5.88 5.99
N ILE A 156 -2.23 4.84 6.56
CA ILE A 156 -2.70 3.46 6.46
C ILE A 156 -3.15 2.98 7.84
N THR A 157 -4.33 2.36 7.86
CA THR A 157 -4.86 1.65 9.03
C THR A 157 -5.00 0.18 8.69
N GLU A 158 -4.37 -0.66 9.49
CA GLU A 158 -4.43 -2.11 9.41
C GLU A 158 -5.20 -2.67 10.62
N GLU A 159 -6.21 -3.50 10.40
CA GLU A 159 -6.97 -4.16 11.48
C GLU A 159 -7.00 -5.68 11.31
N VAL A 160 -6.50 -6.40 12.31
CA VAL A 160 -6.51 -7.86 12.35
C VAL A 160 -7.66 -8.39 13.18
N HIS A 161 -8.42 -9.33 12.62
CA HIS A 161 -9.58 -9.96 13.25
C HIS A 161 -9.40 -11.47 13.41
N GLY A 162 -9.85 -12.00 14.56
CA GLY A 162 -9.98 -13.44 14.81
C GLY A 162 -8.68 -14.17 15.22
N VAL A 163 -7.50 -13.61 14.96
CA VAL A 163 -6.21 -14.26 15.26
C VAL A 163 -5.94 -14.32 16.77
N LYS A 164 -5.27 -15.37 17.26
CA LYS A 164 -4.84 -15.48 18.67
C LYS A 164 -3.32 -15.72 18.74
N GLY A 165 -2.63 -15.01 19.63
CA GLY A 165 -1.19 -15.15 19.90
C GLY A 165 -0.28 -14.38 18.95
N ASP A 166 1.03 -14.62 19.04
CA ASP A 166 2.12 -13.88 18.36
C ASP A 166 2.13 -13.98 16.82
N ILE A 167 1.19 -14.73 16.24
CA ILE A 167 1.05 -14.90 14.79
C ILE A 167 0.53 -13.61 14.15
N CYS A 168 -0.28 -12.82 14.87
CA CYS A 168 -0.82 -11.55 14.37
C CYS A 168 0.28 -10.52 14.07
N THR A 169 1.27 -10.39 14.95
CA THR A 169 2.37 -9.44 14.79
C THR A 169 3.27 -9.81 13.60
N LYS A 170 3.63 -11.10 13.45
CA LYS A 170 4.50 -11.55 12.34
C LYS A 170 3.88 -11.42 10.95
N LEU A 171 2.55 -11.47 10.87
CA LEU A 171 1.80 -11.30 9.62
C LEU A 171 1.80 -9.84 9.15
N THR A 172 1.85 -8.92 10.10
CA THR A 172 1.60 -7.50 9.91
C THR A 172 2.91 -6.71 9.86
N GLU A 173 3.94 -7.16 10.57
CA GLU A 173 5.32 -6.65 10.48
C GLU A 173 5.85 -6.52 9.05
N GLU A 174 5.60 -7.51 8.18
CA GLU A 174 6.06 -7.43 6.78
C GLU A 174 5.21 -6.50 5.92
N LEU A 175 3.91 -6.43 6.20
CA LEU A 175 3.02 -5.48 5.54
C LEU A 175 3.44 -4.04 5.91
N GLU A 176 3.64 -3.80 7.20
CA GLU A 176 4.17 -2.55 7.77
C GLU A 176 5.53 -2.23 7.14
N ALA A 177 6.48 -3.17 7.11
CA ALA A 177 7.81 -2.95 6.51
C ALA A 177 7.79 -2.62 5.01
N LEU A 178 6.75 -3.00 4.28
CA LEU A 178 6.58 -2.65 2.86
C LEU A 178 5.83 -1.33 2.66
N LEU A 179 5.06 -0.87 3.65
CA LEU A 179 4.14 0.25 3.52
C LEU A 179 4.52 1.46 4.38
N SER A 180 5.43 1.32 5.35
CA SER A 180 5.91 2.38 6.22
C SER A 180 7.42 2.56 6.11
N SER A 181 7.89 3.78 6.34
CA SER A 181 9.33 4.01 6.48
C SER A 181 9.87 3.34 7.76
N PRO A 182 11.15 2.93 7.81
CA PRO A 182 11.75 2.36 9.03
C PRO A 182 11.74 3.32 10.24
N ALA A 183 11.54 4.62 10.00
CA ALA A 183 11.47 5.65 11.03
C ALA A 183 10.03 6.04 11.40
N ALA A 184 9.01 5.47 10.74
CA ALA A 184 7.62 5.77 11.00
C ALA A 184 7.19 5.25 12.38
N GLU A 185 6.38 6.03 13.09
CA GLU A 185 5.78 5.62 14.34
C GLU A 185 4.58 4.70 14.05
N LEU A 186 4.62 3.48 14.58
CA LEU A 186 3.52 2.52 14.50
C LEU A 186 2.66 2.63 15.76
N VAL A 187 1.41 3.06 15.62
CA VAL A 187 0.47 3.19 16.74
C VAL A 187 -0.44 1.96 16.76
N THR A 188 -0.10 0.97 17.60
CA THR A 188 -0.87 -0.29 17.73
C THR A 188 -1.80 -0.27 18.94
N GLU A 189 -3.10 -0.39 18.70
CA GLU A 189 -4.14 -0.56 19.70
C GLU A 189 -4.62 -2.02 19.76
N TRP A 190 -4.52 -2.64 20.94
CA TRP A 190 -4.98 -4.01 21.17
C TRP A 190 -6.45 -4.04 21.56
N LYS A 191 -7.29 -4.70 20.76
CA LYS A 191 -8.70 -4.92 21.08
C LYS A 191 -8.82 -6.22 21.91
N PRO A 192 -9.36 -6.16 23.14
CA PRO A 192 -9.54 -7.35 23.96
C PRO A 192 -10.45 -8.34 23.25
N ALA A 193 -10.15 -9.64 23.37
CA ALA A 193 -11.00 -10.68 22.82
C ALA A 193 -12.35 -10.66 23.54
N TYR A 194 -13.40 -10.18 22.88
CA TYR A 194 -14.75 -10.34 23.40
C TYR A 194 -15.16 -11.81 23.23
N THR A 195 -15.34 -12.51 24.35
CA THR A 195 -16.13 -13.73 24.39
C THR A 195 -17.55 -13.31 24.02
N VAL A 196 -18.03 -13.67 22.83
CA VAL A 196 -19.47 -13.66 22.55
C VAL A 196 -20.05 -14.75 23.44
N VAL A 197 -20.49 -14.37 24.63
CA VAL A 197 -21.36 -15.22 25.45
C VAL A 197 -22.69 -15.26 24.70
N HIS A 198 -22.94 -16.36 24.01
CA HIS A 198 -24.27 -16.66 23.48
C HIS A 198 -25.17 -17.02 24.66
N GLU A 199 -25.69 -16.02 25.36
CA GLU A 199 -26.76 -16.19 26.33
C GLU A 199 -28.03 -15.55 25.80
N GLU A 200 -28.76 -16.26 24.94
CA GLU A 200 -30.23 -16.17 24.89
C GLU A 200 -30.81 -17.54 24.48
N GLN A 201 -30.84 -18.48 25.44
CA GLN A 201 -31.91 -19.47 25.51
C GLN A 201 -32.54 -19.39 26.90
N THR A 202 -33.46 -18.44 27.07
CA THR A 202 -34.45 -18.48 28.15
C THR A 202 -35.50 -19.55 27.81
N LEU A 203 -35.22 -20.81 28.16
CA LEU A 203 -36.25 -21.83 28.29
C LEU A 203 -37.08 -21.53 29.54
N GLN A 204 -38.22 -20.87 29.34
CA GLN A 204 -39.26 -20.74 30.37
C GLN A 204 -40.00 -22.08 30.48
N ILE A 205 -39.65 -22.91 31.46
CA ILE A 205 -40.46 -24.07 31.85
C ILE A 205 -41.50 -23.57 32.86
N LEU A 206 -42.74 -23.42 32.41
CA LEU A 206 -43.91 -23.26 33.29
C LEU A 206 -44.36 -24.65 33.75
N SER A 207 -44.39 -24.87 35.06
CA SER A 207 -44.90 -26.08 35.69
C SER A 207 -46.43 -26.14 35.64
N ALA A 208 -46.96 -27.35 35.46
CA ALA A 208 -48.30 -27.69 35.93
C ALA A 208 -48.19 -28.98 36.76
N ASN A 209 -48.31 -28.81 38.08
CA ASN A 209 -48.63 -29.91 38.99
C ASN A 209 -50.07 -30.35 38.70
N PHE A 210 -50.27 -31.62 38.36
CA PHE A 210 -51.46 -32.40 38.73
C PHE A 210 -51.05 -33.86 38.96
#